data_AF-B8HCL1-F1
#
_entry.id   AF-B8HCL1-F1
#
_cell.length_a   1.000
_cell.length_b   1.000
_cell.length_c   1.000
_cell.angle_alpha   90.00
_cell.angle_beta   90.00
_cell.angle_gamma   90.00
#
_symmetry.space_group_name_H-M   'P 1'
#
loop_
_entity.id
_entity.type
_entity.pdbx_description
1 polymer ?
#
loop_
_entity_poly.entity_id
_entity_poly.type
_entity_poly.pdbx_seq_one_letter_code
_entity_poly.pdbx_strand_id
1 'polypeptide(L)'
;MSTVRDRVDRWIKPYAALWLTMAVGGTLIVAMALFGAEVYSDVVDDEGLASLDIPALDYSQSLRNPGLDAFVTGFTNIGGGIGMPILATILTAWLTFLSRSWRPLLLVGGAAAVSTAATTLGKRLVGRTRPDHSEAVPPYEDSPSFPSGHTLNTTVVIGVLVYLICLQFQVLSARITAITAGAVFIIAMGLSRVFLGHHWLTDVIAGWTLGLAWVGFVILAHRMFHLIRRREHAGPAPTFEHPVVRDVVADAMHHDGGSHPRGADHTGADHDGGSHPRGADHTGADHDGGTHHAGHGRHPERGTTDSGRDSAG
;
A
#
# COMPACT_ATOMS: atom_id res chain seq x y z
N MET A 1 -30.85 23.47 -6.61
CA MET A 1 -29.51 24.06 -6.34
C MET A 1 -29.01 23.49 -5.02
N SER A 2 -27.92 22.71 -5.01
CA SER A 2 -27.33 22.22 -3.75
C SER A 2 -26.85 23.41 -2.93
N THR A 3 -27.26 23.52 -1.67
CA THR A 3 -26.78 24.60 -0.80
C THR A 3 -25.27 24.47 -0.59
N VAL A 4 -24.58 25.57 -0.26
CA VAL A 4 -23.15 25.52 0.11
C VAL A 4 -22.91 24.50 1.22
N ARG A 5 -23.87 24.36 2.15
CA ARG A 5 -23.90 23.30 3.18
C ARG A 5 -23.89 21.90 2.61
N ASP A 6 -24.73 21.58 1.62
CA ASP A 6 -24.77 20.25 0.99
C ASP A 6 -23.48 19.91 0.24
N ARG A 7 -22.77 20.93 -0.24
CA ARG A 7 -21.48 20.76 -0.91
C ARG A 7 -20.37 20.55 0.12
N VAL A 8 -20.38 21.32 1.22
CA VAL A 8 -19.45 21.18 2.34
C VAL A 8 -19.61 19.84 3.05
N ASP A 9 -20.83 19.43 3.37
CA ASP A 9 -21.13 18.16 4.05
C ASP A 9 -20.67 16.94 3.25
N ARG A 10 -20.81 16.97 1.92
CA ARG A 10 -20.39 15.89 1.01
C ARG A 10 -18.87 15.71 0.97
N TRP A 11 -18.12 16.75 1.31
CA TRP A 11 -16.67 16.70 1.44
C TRP A 11 -16.27 16.37 2.89
N ILE A 12 -16.84 17.05 3.90
CA ILE A 12 -16.43 16.93 5.30
C ILE A 12 -16.81 15.58 5.92
N LYS A 13 -18.06 15.12 5.79
CA LYS A 13 -18.54 13.88 6.44
C LYS A 13 -17.68 12.65 6.11
N PRO A 14 -17.30 12.38 4.85
CA PRO A 14 -16.42 11.27 4.52
C PRO A 14 -15.01 11.39 5.11
N TYR A 15 -14.40 12.57 5.09
CA TYR A 15 -13.09 12.74 5.76
C TYR A 15 -13.21 12.65 7.28
N ALA A 16 -14.32 13.12 7.87
CA ALA A 16 -14.60 12.94 9.29
C ALA A 16 -14.78 11.46 9.65
N ALA A 17 -15.45 10.66 8.79
CA ALA A 17 -15.56 9.22 8.98
C ALA A 17 -14.21 8.50 8.84
N LEU A 18 -13.35 8.94 7.92
CA LEU A 18 -11.98 8.44 7.79
C LEU A 18 -11.15 8.80 9.03
N TRP A 19 -11.24 10.03 9.52
CA TRP A 19 -10.57 10.46 10.75
C TRP A 19 -11.09 9.73 11.98
N LEU A 20 -12.40 9.49 12.06
CA LEU A 20 -13.00 8.72 13.15
C LEU A 20 -12.55 7.27 13.11
N THR A 21 -12.49 6.64 11.94
CA THR A 21 -11.95 5.27 11.80
C THR A 21 -10.46 5.21 12.12
N MET A 22 -9.67 6.21 11.68
CA MET A 22 -8.28 6.35 12.09
C MET A 22 -8.15 6.53 13.61
N ALA A 23 -9.02 7.33 14.23
CA ALA A 23 -9.00 7.54 15.67
C ALA A 23 -9.34 6.25 16.42
N VAL A 24 -10.42 5.55 16.04
CA VAL A 24 -10.83 4.28 16.66
C VAL A 24 -9.76 3.20 16.50
N GLY A 25 -9.21 3.05 15.29
CA GLY A 25 -8.10 2.12 15.07
C GLY A 25 -6.83 2.52 15.79
N GLY A 26 -6.56 3.83 15.87
CA GLY A 26 -5.44 4.37 16.64
C GLY A 26 -5.59 4.04 18.11
N THR A 27 -6.78 4.20 18.68
CA THR A 27 -7.10 3.78 20.05
C THR A 27 -6.91 2.28 20.23
N LEU A 28 -7.35 1.45 19.27
CA LEU A 28 -7.17 0.01 19.34
C LEU A 28 -5.70 -0.39 19.26
N ILE A 29 -4.90 0.22 18.38
CA ILE A 29 -3.45 -0.03 18.28
C ILE A 29 -2.72 0.45 19.53
N VAL A 30 -3.10 1.61 20.07
CA VAL A 30 -2.57 2.07 21.34
C VAL A 30 -2.91 1.04 22.42
N ALA A 31 -4.18 0.61 22.54
CA ALA A 31 -4.59 -0.40 23.50
C ALA A 31 -3.85 -1.74 23.31
N MET A 32 -3.62 -2.16 22.07
CA MET A 32 -2.85 -3.36 21.75
C MET A 32 -1.36 -3.20 22.08
N ALA A 33 -0.81 -1.99 21.95
CA ALA A 33 0.53 -1.65 22.41
C ALA A 33 0.63 -1.65 23.94
N LEU A 34 -0.41 -1.17 24.63
CA LEU A 34 -0.49 -1.20 26.09
C LEU A 34 -0.59 -2.63 26.60
N PHE A 35 -1.47 -3.43 26.00
CA PHE A 35 -1.61 -4.85 26.33
C PHE A 35 -0.34 -5.63 25.99
N GLY A 36 0.26 -5.39 24.83
CA GLY A 36 1.52 -6.00 24.43
C GLY A 36 2.67 -5.59 25.35
N ALA A 37 2.67 -4.38 25.89
CA ALA A 37 3.62 -3.91 26.88
C ALA A 37 3.44 -4.58 28.24
N GLU A 38 2.21 -4.76 28.71
CA GLU A 38 1.89 -5.49 29.95
C GLU A 38 2.29 -6.97 29.84
N VAL A 39 1.91 -7.61 28.72
CA VAL A 39 2.33 -8.99 28.44
C VAL A 39 3.84 -9.08 28.30
N TYR A 40 4.49 -8.05 27.74
CA TYR A 40 5.94 -8.00 27.64
C TYR A 40 6.58 -7.92 29.03
N SER A 41 6.12 -7.05 29.92
CA SER A 41 6.64 -6.99 31.30
C SER A 41 6.46 -8.30 32.05
N ASP A 42 5.34 -8.99 31.84
CA ASP A 42 5.02 -10.23 32.54
C ASP A 42 5.75 -11.47 31.97
N VAL A 43 6.11 -11.46 30.68
CA VAL A 43 6.75 -12.59 29.99
C VAL A 43 8.28 -12.49 29.98
N VAL A 44 8.84 -11.30 30.19
CA VAL A 44 10.29 -11.07 30.09
C VAL A 44 11.07 -11.55 31.31
N ASP A 45 10.39 -11.82 32.42
CA ASP A 45 11.01 -12.38 33.61
C ASP A 45 11.28 -13.90 33.50
N ASP A 46 10.73 -14.61 32.50
CA ASP A 46 10.97 -16.05 32.28
C ASP A 46 11.22 -16.39 30.78
N GLU A 47 12.48 -16.70 30.41
CA GLU A 47 12.93 -17.45 29.21
C GLU A 47 12.33 -17.09 27.82
N GLY A 48 11.77 -15.89 27.63
CA GLY A 48 11.14 -15.45 26.37
C GLY A 48 12.09 -14.85 25.32
N LEU A 49 11.54 -14.03 24.41
CA LEU A 49 12.29 -13.33 23.34
C LEU A 49 13.39 -12.39 23.86
N ALA A 50 13.29 -11.92 25.11
CA ALA A 50 14.31 -11.09 25.74
C ALA A 50 15.65 -11.83 25.96
N SER A 51 15.65 -13.16 25.95
CA SER A 51 16.89 -13.95 25.93
C SER A 51 17.77 -13.67 24.72
N LEU A 52 17.20 -13.16 23.62
CA LEU A 52 17.93 -12.78 22.41
C LEU A 52 18.55 -11.38 22.48
N ASP A 53 18.18 -10.57 23.47
CA ASP A 53 18.61 -9.17 23.57
C ASP A 53 20.12 -9.03 23.79
N ILE A 54 20.69 -9.79 24.74
CA ILE A 54 22.13 -9.78 25.02
C ILE A 54 22.92 -10.38 23.86
N PRO A 55 22.62 -11.59 23.35
CA PRO A 55 23.38 -12.16 22.23
C PRO A 55 23.35 -11.30 20.96
N ALA A 56 22.22 -10.64 20.67
CA ALA A 56 22.12 -9.74 19.52
C ALA A 56 22.96 -8.47 19.68
N LEU A 57 23.03 -7.93 20.90
CA LEU A 57 23.88 -6.80 21.23
C LEU A 57 25.36 -7.19 21.14
N ASP A 58 25.77 -8.31 21.74
CA ASP A 58 27.15 -8.82 21.70
C ASP A 58 27.62 -9.07 20.26
N TYR A 59 26.77 -9.70 19.44
CA TYR A 59 27.07 -9.89 18.02
C TYR A 59 27.28 -8.55 17.32
N SER A 60 26.43 -7.56 17.61
CA SER A 60 26.57 -6.23 17.05
C SER A 60 27.88 -5.57 17.47
N GLN A 61 28.25 -5.66 18.75
CA GLN A 61 29.52 -5.13 19.27
C GLN A 61 30.73 -5.75 18.55
N SER A 62 30.68 -7.05 18.22
CA SER A 62 31.76 -7.73 17.49
C SER A 62 32.02 -7.19 16.08
N LEU A 63 31.03 -6.52 15.47
CA LEU A 63 31.12 -5.93 14.13
C LEU A 63 31.58 -4.47 14.15
N ARG A 64 31.57 -3.81 15.32
CA ARG A 64 31.81 -2.37 15.43
C ARG A 64 33.24 -1.99 15.09
N ASN A 65 33.35 -0.85 14.43
CA ASN A 65 34.60 -0.17 14.16
C ASN A 65 34.28 1.29 13.82
N PRO A 66 35.24 2.23 13.96
CA PRO A 66 34.95 3.65 13.82
C PRO A 66 34.28 4.05 12.48
N GLY A 67 34.63 3.37 11.38
CA GLY A 67 34.04 3.64 10.08
C GLY A 67 32.59 3.17 9.97
N LEU A 68 32.31 1.94 10.43
CA LEU A 68 30.96 1.39 10.41
C LEU A 68 30.04 2.12 11.41
N ASP A 69 30.56 2.47 12.58
CA ASP A 69 29.83 3.23 13.61
C ASP A 69 29.39 4.59 13.09
N ALA A 70 30.30 5.33 12.44
CA ALA A 70 29.98 6.60 11.81
C ALA A 70 28.95 6.46 10.68
N PHE A 71 29.08 5.42 9.85
CA PHE A 71 28.13 5.14 8.78
C PHE A 71 26.73 4.83 9.31
N VAL A 72 26.61 3.92 10.28
CA VAL A 72 25.32 3.53 10.88
C VAL A 72 24.70 4.70 11.65
N THR A 73 25.52 5.50 12.33
CA THR A 73 25.08 6.75 12.99
C THR A 73 24.54 7.75 11.96
N GLY A 74 25.26 7.97 10.86
CA GLY A 74 24.80 8.81 9.76
C GLY A 74 23.50 8.33 9.14
N PHE A 75 23.36 7.02 8.93
CA PHE A 75 22.14 6.40 8.42
C PHE A 75 20.96 6.58 9.38
N THR A 76 21.13 6.33 10.68
CA THR A 76 20.02 6.46 11.63
C THR A 76 19.56 7.90 11.82
N ASN A 77 20.41 8.91 11.56
CA ASN A 77 20.00 10.31 11.57
C ASN A 77 18.91 10.61 10.53
N ILE A 78 18.84 9.83 9.44
CA ILE A 78 17.76 9.91 8.45
C ILE A 78 16.43 9.47 9.07
N GLY A 79 16.43 8.43 9.92
CA GLY A 79 15.25 7.94 10.63
C GLY A 79 14.94 8.68 11.94
N GLY A 80 15.79 9.63 12.33
CA GLY A 80 15.66 10.36 13.58
C GLY A 80 14.61 11.47 13.56
N GLY A 81 14.46 12.15 14.70
CA GLY A 81 13.43 13.16 14.95
C GLY A 81 13.48 14.40 14.03
N ILE A 82 14.55 14.57 13.26
CA ILE A 82 14.71 15.66 12.28
C ILE A 82 14.70 15.12 10.85
N GLY A 83 15.53 14.10 10.57
CA GLY A 83 15.65 13.53 9.22
C GLY A 83 14.35 12.93 8.70
N MET A 84 13.63 12.18 9.55
CA MET A 84 12.43 11.46 9.13
C MET A 84 11.28 12.41 8.81
N PRO A 85 10.97 13.45 9.63
CA PRO A 85 9.98 14.46 9.26
C PRO A 85 10.32 15.22 7.97
N ILE A 86 11.59 15.56 7.73
CA ILE A 86 12.01 16.23 6.50
C ILE A 86 11.74 15.32 5.29
N LEU A 87 12.22 14.07 5.34
CA LEU A 87 12.01 13.08 4.28
C LEU A 87 10.51 12.84 4.03
N ALA A 88 9.74 12.65 5.10
CA ALA A 88 8.30 12.45 5.04
C ALA A 88 7.59 13.64 4.39
N THR A 89 7.96 14.87 4.76
CA THR A 89 7.37 16.09 4.22
C THR A 89 7.66 16.22 2.73
N ILE A 90 8.92 16.02 2.31
CA ILE A 90 9.32 16.11 0.90
C ILE A 90 8.56 15.08 0.06
N LEU A 91 8.57 13.80 0.46
CA LEU A 91 7.91 12.74 -0.29
C LEU A 91 6.39 12.89 -0.30
N THR A 92 5.80 13.33 0.81
CA THR A 92 4.36 13.57 0.89
C THR A 92 3.95 14.77 0.03
N ALA A 93 4.74 15.85 0.03
CA ALA A 93 4.51 17.00 -0.83
C ALA A 93 4.62 16.63 -2.32
N TRP A 94 5.64 15.85 -2.69
CA TRP A 94 5.80 15.30 -4.04
C TRP A 94 4.61 14.45 -4.46
N LEU A 95 4.16 13.51 -3.63
CA LEU A 95 2.97 12.69 -3.91
C LEU A 95 1.68 13.51 -3.96
N THR A 96 1.56 14.55 -3.13
CA THR A 96 0.41 15.48 -3.14
C THR A 96 0.36 16.24 -4.46
N PHE A 97 1.51 16.71 -4.94
CA PHE A 97 1.65 17.39 -6.23
C PHE A 97 1.31 16.45 -7.40
N LEU A 98 1.86 15.23 -7.40
CA LEU A 98 1.60 14.21 -8.44
C LEU A 98 0.14 13.74 -8.48
N SER A 99 -0.45 13.49 -7.31
CA SER A 99 -1.83 13.00 -7.20
C SER A 99 -2.88 14.10 -7.33
N ARG A 100 -2.47 15.38 -7.31
CA ARG A 100 -3.34 16.57 -7.22
C ARG A 100 -4.42 16.44 -6.15
N SER A 101 -4.07 15.81 -5.03
CA SER A 101 -5.00 15.48 -3.96
C SER A 101 -4.34 15.69 -2.60
N TRP A 102 -5.11 16.14 -1.62
CA TRP A 102 -4.64 16.37 -0.25
C TRP A 102 -4.59 15.07 0.59
N ARG A 103 -4.94 13.92 -0.01
CA ARG A 103 -5.04 12.63 0.67
C ARG A 103 -3.70 12.14 1.24
N PRO A 104 -2.55 12.27 0.53
CA PRO A 104 -1.26 11.89 1.09
C PRO A 104 -0.93 12.62 2.39
N LEU A 105 -1.23 13.92 2.48
CA LEU A 105 -1.02 14.71 3.70
C LEU A 105 -1.81 14.17 4.88
N LEU A 106 -3.09 13.84 4.67
CA LEU A 106 -3.96 13.30 5.72
C LEU A 106 -3.49 11.92 6.18
N LEU A 107 -3.15 11.03 5.24
CA LEU A 107 -2.78 9.66 5.55
C LEU A 107 -1.40 9.58 6.22
N VAL A 108 -0.39 10.24 5.66
CA VAL A 108 0.97 10.23 6.24
C VAL A 108 0.99 11.00 7.55
N GLY A 109 0.39 12.21 7.59
CA GLY A 109 0.34 13.04 8.78
C GLY A 109 -0.44 12.38 9.93
N GLY A 110 -1.63 11.84 9.64
CA GLY A 110 -2.43 11.12 10.62
C GLY A 110 -1.75 9.86 11.14
N ALA A 111 -1.14 9.07 10.24
CA ALA A 111 -0.42 7.88 10.63
C ALA A 111 0.81 8.19 11.51
N ALA A 112 1.60 9.22 11.14
CA ALA A 112 2.76 9.66 11.89
C ALA A 112 2.40 10.25 13.28
N ALA A 113 1.29 10.97 13.38
CA ALA A 113 0.81 11.49 14.65
C ALA A 113 0.45 10.36 15.63
N VAL A 114 -0.29 9.34 15.16
CA VAL A 114 -0.65 8.18 15.99
C VAL A 114 0.58 7.36 16.36
N SER A 115 1.52 7.14 15.45
CA SER A 115 2.75 6.39 15.74
C SER A 115 3.63 7.09 16.78
N THR A 116 3.73 8.42 16.70
CA THR A 116 4.47 9.26 17.67
C THR A 116 3.80 9.23 19.05
N ALA A 117 2.46 9.33 19.08
CA ALA A 117 1.69 9.22 20.31
C ALA A 117 1.83 7.84 20.97
N ALA A 118 1.72 6.76 20.19
CA ALA A 118 1.90 5.39 20.66
C ALA A 118 3.32 5.17 21.22
N THR A 119 4.35 5.67 20.54
CA THR A 119 5.75 5.61 21.01
C THR A 119 5.92 6.35 22.34
N THR A 120 5.39 7.58 22.42
CA THR A 120 5.52 8.43 23.62
C THR A 120 4.80 7.82 24.82
N LEU A 121 3.61 7.26 24.60
CA LEU A 121 2.83 6.63 25.65
C LEU A 121 3.48 5.32 26.10
N GLY A 122 3.93 4.48 25.16
CA GLY A 122 4.64 3.23 25.46
C GLY A 122 5.88 3.48 26.33
N LYS A 123 6.69 4.49 25.97
CA LYS A 123 7.87 4.88 26.77
C LYS A 123 7.51 5.27 28.20
N ARG A 124 6.40 5.99 28.41
CA ARG A 124 5.97 6.45 29.75
C ARG A 124 5.42 5.33 30.62
N LEU A 125 4.80 4.32 30.01
CA LEU A 125 4.14 3.24 30.74
C LEU A 125 5.10 2.11 31.09
N VAL A 126 5.98 1.72 30.15
CA VAL A 126 6.90 0.61 30.38
C VAL A 126 8.14 1.04 31.15
N GLY A 127 8.65 2.25 30.89
CA GLY A 127 9.83 2.76 31.59
C GLY A 127 11.09 1.89 31.44
N ARG A 128 11.15 1.03 30.41
CA ARG A 128 12.22 0.05 30.22
C ARG A 128 13.59 0.71 30.11
N THR A 129 14.57 0.15 30.82
CA THR A 129 15.98 0.53 30.75
C THR A 129 16.61 0.11 29.41
N ARG A 130 17.49 0.96 28.89
CA ARG A 130 18.27 0.70 27.67
C ARG A 130 19.51 -0.17 27.97
N PRO A 131 20.20 -0.67 26.93
CA PRO A 131 21.59 -1.08 27.07
C PRO A 131 22.44 0.04 27.70
N ASP A 132 23.50 -0.34 28.42
CA ASP A 132 24.35 0.64 29.11
C ASP A 132 25.06 1.55 28.10
N HIS A 133 25.34 2.80 28.51
CA HIS A 133 26.10 3.73 27.67
C HIS A 133 27.51 3.22 27.35
N SER A 134 28.12 2.38 28.20
CA SER A 134 29.40 1.73 27.90
C SER A 134 29.31 0.75 26.71
N GLU A 135 28.11 0.27 26.40
CA GLU A 135 27.82 -0.67 25.33
C GLU A 135 27.16 0.02 24.11
N ALA A 136 26.98 1.34 24.17
CA ALA A 136 26.36 2.15 23.14
C ALA A 136 27.36 3.02 22.38
N VAL A 137 27.01 3.39 21.15
CA VAL A 137 27.80 4.29 20.32
C VAL A 137 27.25 5.71 20.44
N PRO A 138 28.05 6.74 20.79
CA PRO A 138 27.57 8.13 20.82
C PRO A 138 26.98 8.59 19.47
N PRO A 139 25.97 9.48 19.47
CA PRO A 139 25.37 10.17 20.62
C PRO A 139 24.31 9.34 21.36
N TYR A 140 24.33 9.40 22.69
CA TYR A 140 23.45 8.63 23.56
C TYR A 140 22.00 9.15 23.61
N GLU A 141 21.08 8.28 24.01
CA GLU A 141 19.66 8.61 24.19
C GLU A 141 19.17 8.29 25.61
N ASP A 142 18.68 9.32 26.32
CA ASP A 142 18.29 9.18 27.73
C ASP A 142 16.80 8.83 27.95
N SER A 143 15.99 8.77 26.89
CA SER A 143 14.56 8.43 27.01
C SER A 143 14.36 6.90 27.18
N PRO A 144 13.25 6.39 27.76
CA PRO A 144 13.03 4.95 27.92
C PRO A 144 13.18 4.13 26.63
N SER A 145 13.57 2.86 26.74
CA SER A 145 13.92 2.02 25.57
C SER A 145 12.69 1.55 24.79
N PHE A 146 11.61 1.15 25.47
CA PHE A 146 10.48 0.47 24.84
C PHE A 146 9.33 1.43 24.49
N PRO A 147 8.71 1.31 23.30
CA PRO A 147 9.24 0.65 22.11
C PRO A 147 10.26 1.54 21.37
N SER A 148 11.01 0.96 20.43
CA SER A 148 11.93 1.74 19.59
C SER A 148 11.18 2.74 18.71
N GLY A 149 11.36 4.03 19.00
CA GLY A 149 10.70 5.11 18.27
C GLY A 149 11.21 5.30 16.83
N HIS A 150 12.51 5.11 16.61
CA HIS A 150 13.08 5.11 15.25
C HIS A 150 12.44 3.99 14.43
N THR A 151 12.39 2.78 14.98
CA THR A 151 11.82 1.62 14.28
C THR A 151 10.34 1.81 13.99
N LEU A 152 9.54 2.13 15.01
CA LEU A 152 8.08 2.25 14.89
C LEU A 152 7.70 3.36 13.91
N ASN A 153 8.23 4.58 14.10
CA ASN A 153 7.85 5.73 13.27
C ASN A 153 8.34 5.57 11.83
N THR A 154 9.57 5.06 11.61
CA THR A 154 10.05 4.76 10.25
C THR A 154 9.18 3.71 9.57
N THR A 155 8.81 2.63 10.28
CA THR A 155 7.91 1.59 9.73
C THR A 155 6.60 2.19 9.26
N VAL A 156 5.99 3.05 10.07
CA VAL A 156 4.70 3.68 9.76
C VAL A 156 4.82 4.63 8.57
N VAL A 157 5.75 5.58 8.64
CA VAL A 157 5.87 6.62 7.62
C VAL A 157 6.29 6.03 6.28
N ILE A 158 7.33 5.19 6.26
CA ILE A 158 7.80 4.56 5.02
C ILE A 158 6.76 3.57 4.50
N GLY A 159 6.11 2.77 5.36
CA GLY A 159 5.08 1.84 4.94
C GLY A 159 3.88 2.52 4.27
N VAL A 160 3.40 3.64 4.83
CA VAL A 160 2.32 4.43 4.23
C VAL A 160 2.79 5.10 2.93
N LEU A 161 4.00 5.64 2.87
CA LEU A 161 4.56 6.23 1.64
C LEU A 161 4.67 5.20 0.51
N VAL A 162 5.21 4.01 0.80
CA VAL A 162 5.30 2.89 -0.16
C VAL A 162 3.93 2.49 -0.67
N TYR A 163 2.94 2.39 0.23
CA TYR A 163 1.55 2.12 -0.15
C TYR A 163 1.01 3.17 -1.12
N LEU A 164 1.22 4.46 -0.83
CA LEU A 164 0.78 5.56 -1.70
C LEU A 164 1.49 5.57 -3.05
N ILE A 165 2.80 5.29 -3.08
CA ILE A 165 3.57 5.11 -4.33
C ILE A 165 2.96 3.97 -5.16
N CYS A 166 2.62 2.84 -4.54
CA CYS A 166 2.00 1.72 -5.24
C CYS A 166 0.62 2.05 -5.81
N LEU A 167 -0.13 2.96 -5.19
CA LEU A 167 -1.39 3.46 -5.73
C LEU A 167 -1.18 4.43 -6.89
N GLN A 168 -0.16 5.29 -6.79
CA GLN A 168 0.13 6.33 -7.79
C GLN A 168 0.70 5.72 -9.08
N PHE A 169 1.60 4.75 -8.97
CA PHE A 169 2.29 4.14 -10.11
C PHE A 169 1.71 2.75 -10.41
N GLN A 170 1.33 2.53 -11.68
CA GLN A 170 0.79 1.25 -12.15
C GLN A 170 1.85 0.29 -12.70
N VAL A 171 3.08 0.78 -12.91
CA VAL A 171 4.20 -0.01 -13.44
C VAL A 171 4.69 -0.99 -12.37
N LEU A 172 4.72 -2.28 -12.70
CA LEU A 172 5.10 -3.35 -11.76
C LEU A 172 6.51 -3.16 -11.19
N SER A 173 7.49 -2.82 -12.03
CA SER A 173 8.87 -2.60 -11.59
C SER A 173 8.97 -1.48 -10.56
N ALA A 174 8.27 -0.36 -10.76
CA ALA A 174 8.24 0.75 -9.79
C ALA A 174 7.65 0.32 -8.44
N ARG A 175 6.60 -0.53 -8.45
CA ARG A 175 6.00 -1.07 -7.21
C ARG A 175 6.97 -1.99 -6.48
N ILE A 176 7.59 -2.93 -7.19
CA ILE A 176 8.56 -3.85 -6.61
C ILE A 176 9.72 -3.06 -6.01
N THR A 177 10.29 -2.10 -6.75
CA THR A 177 11.37 -1.26 -6.25
C THR A 177 10.96 -0.50 -4.99
N ALA A 178 9.77 0.12 -4.96
CA ALA A 178 9.29 0.86 -3.79
C ALA A 178 9.11 -0.06 -2.57
N ILE A 179 8.50 -1.23 -2.76
CA ILE A 179 8.28 -2.21 -1.69
C ILE A 179 9.61 -2.73 -1.16
N THR A 180 10.50 -3.16 -2.04
CA THR A 180 11.81 -3.71 -1.65
C THR A 180 12.66 -2.65 -0.96
N ALA A 181 12.76 -1.44 -1.54
CA ALA A 181 13.54 -0.36 -0.93
C ALA A 181 12.97 0.06 0.43
N GLY A 182 11.64 0.16 0.55
CA GLY A 182 10.99 0.47 1.82
C GLY A 182 11.20 -0.61 2.88
N ALA A 183 11.06 -1.89 2.51
CA ALA A 183 11.29 -3.01 3.41
C ALA A 183 12.74 -3.05 3.90
N VAL A 184 13.71 -2.91 2.99
CA VAL A 184 15.14 -2.84 3.34
C VAL A 184 15.41 -1.67 4.27
N PHE A 185 14.86 -0.49 3.98
CA PHE A 185 15.05 0.69 4.82
C PHE A 185 14.48 0.49 6.24
N ILE A 186 13.27 -0.08 6.35
CA ILE A 186 12.61 -0.34 7.64
C ILE A 186 13.39 -1.37 8.47
N ILE A 187 13.87 -2.44 7.84
CA ILE A 187 14.65 -3.48 8.52
C ILE A 187 16.01 -2.91 8.94
N ALA A 188 16.72 -2.24 8.02
CA ALA A 188 18.00 -1.61 8.32
C ALA A 188 17.89 -0.56 9.44
N MET A 189 16.82 0.23 9.45
CA MET A 189 16.58 1.24 10.50
C MET A 189 16.32 0.62 11.86
N GLY A 190 15.70 -0.56 11.93
CA GLY A 190 15.54 -1.27 13.19
C GLY A 190 16.84 -1.89 13.68
N LEU A 191 17.55 -2.60 12.79
CA LEU A 191 18.81 -3.26 13.13
C LEU A 191 19.92 -2.26 13.49
N SER A 192 19.93 -1.06 12.91
CA SER A 192 20.87 0.00 13.29
C SER A 192 20.75 0.38 14.77
N ARG A 193 19.56 0.24 15.37
CA ARG A 193 19.31 0.61 16.77
C ARG A 193 19.90 -0.40 17.74
N VAL A 194 19.84 -1.68 17.39
CA VAL A 194 20.54 -2.75 18.12
C VAL A 194 22.04 -2.61 17.90
N PHE A 195 22.45 -2.34 16.64
CA PHE A 195 23.85 -2.18 16.29
C PHE A 195 24.54 -1.10 17.13
N LEU A 196 23.92 0.08 17.26
CA LEU A 196 24.44 1.19 18.06
C LEU A 196 24.25 1.01 19.57
N GLY A 197 23.59 -0.06 20.03
CA GLY A 197 23.29 -0.27 21.45
C GLY A 197 22.24 0.69 22.00
N HIS A 198 21.40 1.29 21.15
CA HIS A 198 20.40 2.26 21.59
C HIS A 198 19.09 1.61 22.02
N HIS A 199 18.81 0.40 21.55
CA HIS A 199 17.60 -0.35 21.85
C HIS A 199 17.90 -1.84 21.90
N TRP A 200 17.14 -2.57 22.72
CA TRP A 200 17.14 -4.02 22.71
C TRP A 200 16.50 -4.55 21.42
N LEU A 201 16.82 -5.79 21.02
CA LEU A 201 16.24 -6.39 19.82
C LEU A 201 14.72 -6.54 19.95
N THR A 202 14.25 -6.89 21.14
CA THR A 202 12.82 -6.94 21.48
C THR A 202 12.12 -5.59 21.33
N ASP A 203 12.76 -4.46 21.68
CA ASP A 203 12.20 -3.11 21.49
C ASP A 203 11.97 -2.82 20.00
N VAL A 204 12.87 -3.32 19.15
CA VAL A 204 12.83 -3.19 17.69
C VAL A 204 11.74 -4.09 17.10
N ILE A 205 11.64 -5.34 17.53
CA ILE A 205 10.59 -6.28 17.10
C ILE A 205 9.20 -5.74 17.46
N ALA A 206 9.04 -5.20 18.68
CA ALA A 206 7.80 -4.56 19.09
C ALA A 206 7.49 -3.33 18.21
N GLY A 207 8.50 -2.51 17.91
CA GLY A 207 8.39 -1.37 17.01
C GLY A 207 7.92 -1.75 15.60
N TRP A 208 8.49 -2.81 15.00
CA TRP A 208 8.05 -3.32 13.69
C TRP A 208 6.64 -3.87 13.73
N THR A 209 6.32 -4.69 14.74
CA THR A 209 4.99 -5.32 14.86
C THR A 209 3.89 -4.27 15.02
N LEU A 210 4.07 -3.31 15.93
CA LEU A 210 3.13 -2.20 16.12
C LEU A 210 3.03 -1.31 14.89
N GLY A 211 4.17 -0.99 14.27
CA GLY A 211 4.23 -0.17 13.07
C GLY A 211 3.49 -0.83 11.89
N LEU A 212 3.76 -2.10 11.61
CA LEU A 212 3.12 -2.86 10.53
C LEU A 212 1.62 -3.06 10.77
N ALA A 213 1.22 -3.35 12.00
CA ALA A 213 -0.19 -3.43 12.37
C ALA A 213 -0.92 -2.11 12.09
N TRP A 214 -0.29 -0.98 12.44
CA TRP A 214 -0.85 0.33 12.17
C TRP A 214 -0.89 0.66 10.67
N VAL A 215 0.16 0.36 9.91
CA VAL A 215 0.17 0.51 8.45
C VAL A 215 -0.96 -0.32 7.82
N GLY A 216 -1.12 -1.58 8.24
CA GLY A 216 -2.20 -2.45 7.79
C GLY A 216 -3.58 -1.85 8.07
N PHE A 217 -3.78 -1.29 9.26
CA PHE A 217 -5.01 -0.59 9.61
C PHE A 217 -5.25 0.65 8.74
N VAL A 218 -4.23 1.49 8.52
CA VAL A 218 -4.32 2.67 7.65
C VAL A 218 -4.73 2.28 6.24
N ILE A 219 -4.12 1.22 5.69
CA ILE A 219 -4.46 0.68 4.38
C ILE A 219 -5.90 0.17 4.34
N LEU A 220 -6.33 -0.56 5.37
CA LEU A 220 -7.69 -1.08 5.47
C LEU A 220 -8.72 0.05 5.53
N ALA A 221 -8.51 1.03 6.41
CA ALA A 221 -9.38 2.20 6.55
C ALA A 221 -9.46 2.98 5.23
N HIS A 222 -8.32 3.22 4.57
CA HIS A 222 -8.29 3.90 3.27
C HIS A 222 -9.01 3.11 2.18
N ARG A 223 -8.82 1.78 2.08
CA ARG A 223 -9.53 0.95 1.09
C ARG A 223 -11.03 0.89 1.38
N MET A 224 -11.43 0.71 2.63
CA MET A 224 -12.83 0.70 3.04
C MET A 224 -13.53 2.01 2.68
N PHE A 225 -12.87 3.14 2.94
CA PHE A 225 -13.36 4.47 2.56
C PHE A 225 -13.67 4.58 1.05
N HIS A 226 -12.79 4.05 0.19
CA HIS A 226 -13.03 4.06 -1.26
C HIS A 226 -14.12 3.07 -1.69
N LEU A 227 -14.23 1.92 -1.04
CA LEU A 227 -15.28 0.94 -1.34
C LEU A 227 -16.67 1.48 -1.01
N ILE A 228 -16.84 2.10 0.17
CA ILE A 228 -18.11 2.71 0.58
C ILE A 228 -18.49 3.84 -0.38
N ARG A 229 -17.54 4.73 -0.72
CA ARG A 229 -17.81 5.81 -1.68
C ARG A 229 -18.17 5.32 -3.07
N ARG A 230 -17.55 4.24 -3.56
CA ARG A 230 -17.93 3.63 -4.85
C ARG A 230 -19.38 3.12 -4.82
N ARG A 231 -19.83 2.54 -3.71
CA ARG A 231 -21.23 2.09 -3.54
C ARG A 231 -22.21 3.27 -3.52
N GLU A 232 -21.87 4.37 -2.82
CA GLU A 232 -22.71 5.57 -2.79
C GLU A 232 -22.88 6.20 -4.20
N HIS A 233 -21.85 6.15 -5.04
CA HIS A 233 -21.92 6.66 -6.42
C HIS A 233 -22.57 5.68 -7.40
N ALA A 234 -22.62 4.38 -7.09
CA ALA A 234 -23.26 3.36 -7.91
C ALA A 234 -24.80 3.36 -7.81
N GLY A 235 -25.38 4.14 -6.88
CA GLY A 235 -26.82 4.17 -6.64
C GLY A 235 -27.36 2.89 -5.96
N PRO A 236 -28.63 2.86 -5.52
CA PRO A 236 -29.27 1.63 -5.07
C PRO A 236 -29.19 0.56 -6.16
N ALA A 237 -28.98 -0.71 -5.77
CA ALA A 237 -29.09 -1.81 -6.72
C ALA A 237 -30.43 -1.70 -7.49
N PRO A 238 -30.47 -1.90 -8.82
CA PRO A 238 -31.71 -1.86 -9.56
C PRO A 238 -32.66 -2.87 -8.92
N THR A 239 -33.70 -2.37 -8.24
CA THR A 239 -34.84 -3.20 -7.88
C THR A 239 -35.56 -3.58 -9.18
N PHE A 240 -36.38 -4.63 -9.16
CA PHE A 240 -37.21 -4.98 -10.33
C PHE A 240 -38.14 -3.85 -10.79
N GLU A 241 -38.29 -2.80 -9.99
CA GLU A 241 -39.02 -1.57 -10.34
C GLU A 241 -38.18 -0.56 -11.12
N HIS A 242 -36.89 -0.80 -11.33
CA HIS A 242 -36.03 0.09 -12.10
C HIS A 242 -36.48 0.11 -13.57
N PRO A 243 -36.71 1.29 -14.19
CA PRO A 243 -37.32 1.41 -15.52
C PRO A 243 -36.65 0.52 -16.56
N VAL A 244 -35.32 0.51 -16.58
CA VAL A 244 -34.52 -0.33 -17.49
C VAL A 244 -34.79 -1.84 -17.33
N VAL A 245 -34.98 -2.34 -16.10
CA VAL A 245 -35.28 -3.76 -15.86
C VAL A 245 -36.74 -4.06 -16.20
N ARG A 246 -37.64 -3.14 -15.86
CA ARG A 246 -39.06 -3.22 -16.19
C ARG A 246 -39.29 -3.26 -17.71
N ASP A 247 -38.58 -2.43 -18.46
CA ASP A 247 -38.70 -2.34 -19.92
C ASP A 247 -38.14 -3.59 -20.59
N VAL A 248 -37.01 -4.12 -20.11
CA VAL A 248 -36.44 -5.38 -20.61
C VAL A 248 -37.34 -6.59 -20.31
N VAL A 249 -37.94 -6.64 -19.12
CA VAL A 249 -38.90 -7.70 -18.76
C VAL A 249 -40.20 -7.58 -19.55
N ALA A 250 -40.69 -6.35 -19.78
CA ALA A 250 -41.87 -6.10 -20.60
C ALA A 250 -41.65 -6.49 -22.07
N ASP A 251 -40.50 -6.16 -22.66
CA ASP A 251 -40.13 -6.57 -24.02
C ASP A 251 -40.01 -8.10 -24.15
N ALA A 252 -39.40 -8.75 -23.16
CA ALA A 252 -39.29 -10.21 -23.14
C ALA A 252 -40.66 -10.90 -23.03
N MET A 253 -41.58 -10.35 -22.22
CA MET A 253 -42.95 -10.87 -22.10
C MET A 253 -43.80 -10.61 -23.34
N HIS A 254 -43.54 -9.52 -24.09
CA HIS A 254 -44.24 -9.24 -25.34
C HIS A 254 -43.76 -10.12 -26.51
N HIS A 255 -42.50 -10.57 -26.50
CA HIS A 255 -41.96 -11.44 -27.55
C HIS A 255 -42.34 -12.93 -27.43
N ASP A 256 -42.68 -13.41 -26.24
CA ASP A 256 -43.00 -14.84 -26.02
C ASP A 256 -44.51 -15.18 -26.16
N GLY A 257 -45.36 -14.16 -26.39
CA GLY A 257 -46.81 -14.33 -26.56
C GLY A 257 -47.28 -14.75 -27.96
N GLY A 258 -46.36 -15.04 -28.89
CA GLY A 258 -46.65 -15.10 -30.32
C GLY A 258 -46.21 -16.37 -31.04
N SER A 259 -46.45 -17.58 -30.50
CA SER A 259 -46.38 -18.80 -31.32
C SER A 259 -47.46 -19.82 -30.95
N HIS A 260 -48.63 -19.67 -31.59
CA HIS A 260 -49.63 -20.73 -31.68
C HIS A 260 -49.20 -21.74 -32.75
N PRO A 261 -49.07 -23.05 -32.44
CA PRO A 261 -48.83 -24.06 -33.45
C PRO A 261 -50.15 -24.38 -34.18
N ARG A 262 -50.28 -24.01 -35.46
CA ARG A 262 -51.34 -24.53 -36.33
C ARG A 262 -50.98 -25.95 -36.77
N GLY A 263 -51.81 -26.90 -36.38
CA GLY A 263 -51.78 -28.28 -36.85
C GLY A 263 -52.27 -28.44 -38.29
N ALA A 264 -51.58 -29.33 -39.00
CA ALA A 264 -51.99 -30.27 -40.05
C ALA A 264 -53.00 -29.86 -41.12
N ASP A 265 -52.61 -30.01 -42.40
CA ASP A 265 -53.22 -31.06 -43.21
C ASP A 265 -52.31 -31.56 -44.35
N HIS A 266 -52.48 -32.86 -44.65
CA HIS A 266 -51.63 -33.71 -45.47
C HIS A 266 -51.92 -33.65 -46.99
N THR A 267 -50.87 -33.60 -47.80
CA THR A 267 -50.70 -34.28 -49.11
C THR A 267 -49.18 -34.51 -49.26
N GLY A 268 -48.57 -35.63 -49.64
CA GLY A 268 -48.97 -36.87 -50.31
C GLY A 268 -47.95 -37.12 -51.42
N ALA A 269 -47.10 -38.17 -51.28
CA ALA A 269 -46.14 -38.73 -52.27
C ALA A 269 -44.90 -37.86 -52.63
N ASP A 270 -43.69 -38.33 -52.88
CA ASP A 270 -43.04 -39.66 -52.95
C ASP A 270 -41.50 -39.44 -53.02
N HIS A 271 -40.73 -40.51 -52.78
CA HIS A 271 -39.30 -40.71 -53.08
C HIS A 271 -38.23 -40.02 -52.21
N ASP A 272 -37.09 -40.61 -51.86
CA ASP A 272 -36.55 -41.98 -51.84
C ASP A 272 -35.17 -41.89 -51.13
N GLY A 273 -34.75 -42.96 -50.45
CA GLY A 273 -33.37 -43.24 -50.00
C GLY A 273 -32.75 -42.30 -48.94
N GLY A 274 -32.24 -42.74 -47.79
CA GLY A 274 -31.73 -44.04 -47.41
C GLY A 274 -30.39 -43.86 -46.66
N SER A 275 -30.32 -44.42 -45.46
CA SER A 275 -29.11 -44.78 -44.68
C SER A 275 -28.18 -43.70 -44.11
N HIS A 276 -28.40 -43.46 -42.80
CA HIS A 276 -27.41 -43.31 -41.71
C HIS A 276 -26.24 -44.34 -41.76
N PRO A 277 -25.11 -44.22 -41.01
CA PRO A 277 -25.06 -43.81 -39.58
C PRO A 277 -23.75 -43.12 -39.06
N ARG A 278 -23.78 -42.74 -37.75
CA ARG A 278 -22.70 -42.71 -36.71
C ARG A 278 -21.29 -42.25 -37.14
N GLY A 279 -20.65 -41.26 -36.51
CA GLY A 279 -20.38 -41.11 -35.07
C GLY A 279 -18.86 -41.15 -34.83
N ALA A 280 -18.39 -40.35 -33.85
CA ALA A 280 -17.07 -40.35 -33.19
C ALA A 280 -15.84 -39.73 -33.89
N ASP A 281 -15.41 -38.60 -33.31
CA ASP A 281 -14.11 -38.30 -32.70
C ASP A 281 -12.74 -38.61 -33.37
N HIS A 282 -11.82 -37.70 -33.01
CA HIS A 282 -10.37 -37.82 -32.86
C HIS A 282 -9.42 -37.24 -33.95
N THR A 283 -8.76 -36.14 -33.55
CA THR A 283 -7.30 -35.87 -33.50
C THR A 283 -6.40 -35.98 -34.74
N GLY A 284 -5.44 -35.03 -34.81
CA GLY A 284 -4.14 -35.15 -35.48
C GLY A 284 -3.97 -34.11 -36.58
N ALA A 285 -3.12 -33.10 -36.39
CA ALA A 285 -1.72 -33.06 -36.88
C ALA A 285 -1.70 -32.64 -38.37
N ASP A 286 -0.79 -31.84 -38.92
CA ASP A 286 0.43 -31.15 -38.54
C ASP A 286 0.82 -30.30 -39.79
N HIS A 287 1.94 -29.57 -39.71
CA HIS A 287 2.74 -29.06 -40.86
C HIS A 287 2.20 -27.85 -41.64
N ASP A 288 2.98 -26.85 -42.06
CA ASP A 288 4.41 -26.55 -42.01
C ASP A 288 4.63 -25.09 -42.49
N GLY A 289 5.83 -24.55 -42.28
CA GLY A 289 6.47 -23.71 -43.30
C GLY A 289 6.43 -22.17 -43.20
N GLY A 290 7.52 -21.60 -42.65
CA GLY A 290 8.50 -20.87 -43.48
C GLY A 290 8.23 -19.42 -43.92
N THR A 291 8.87 -18.48 -43.22
CA THR A 291 9.79 -17.41 -43.73
C THR A 291 9.64 -16.85 -45.16
N HIS A 292 9.55 -15.51 -45.32
CA HIS A 292 10.54 -14.60 -45.96
C HIS A 292 9.98 -13.23 -46.45
N HIS A 293 10.89 -12.25 -46.49
CA HIS A 293 10.90 -10.95 -47.21
C HIS A 293 10.04 -9.79 -46.66
N ALA A 294 10.57 -8.64 -46.20
CA ALA A 294 11.62 -7.70 -46.64
C ALA A 294 11.23 -6.74 -47.78
N GLY A 295 11.36 -5.44 -47.49
CA GLY A 295 11.45 -4.32 -48.45
C GLY A 295 10.19 -3.44 -48.53
N HIS A 296 10.24 -2.14 -48.83
CA HIS A 296 11.29 -1.12 -48.91
C HIS A 296 10.59 0.22 -49.28
N GLY A 297 11.24 1.36 -49.04
CA GLY A 297 10.84 2.71 -49.53
C GLY A 297 10.73 3.72 -48.37
N ARG A 298 11.74 4.52 -47.97
CA ARG A 298 12.71 5.45 -48.61
C ARG A 298 12.11 6.71 -49.29
N HIS A 299 12.40 7.84 -48.61
CA HIS A 299 12.85 9.18 -49.10
C HIS A 299 11.88 10.14 -49.83
N PRO A 300 12.16 11.48 -49.93
CA PRO A 300 13.32 12.24 -49.42
C PRO A 300 13.05 13.62 -48.74
N GLU A 301 14.19 14.18 -48.31
CA GLU A 301 14.55 15.48 -47.74
C GLU A 301 14.23 16.74 -48.56
N ARG A 302 14.26 17.90 -47.87
CA ARG A 302 14.97 19.17 -48.17
C ARG A 302 14.88 20.03 -46.89
N GLY A 303 15.95 20.51 -46.23
CA GLY A 303 17.05 21.36 -46.71
C GLY A 303 16.48 22.77 -46.95
N THR A 304 16.81 23.84 -46.24
CA THR A 304 18.15 24.44 -46.13
C THR A 304 18.28 25.46 -44.98
N THR A 305 19.53 25.61 -44.55
CA THR A 305 20.19 26.66 -43.76
C THR A 305 19.94 28.10 -44.22
N ASP A 306 20.00 29.07 -43.28
CA ASP A 306 20.76 30.29 -43.50
C ASP A 306 21.29 30.89 -42.18
N SER A 307 22.48 31.45 -42.26
CA SER A 307 23.34 32.02 -41.23
C SER A 307 23.55 33.50 -41.55
N GLY A 308 23.41 34.41 -40.59
CA GLY A 308 23.63 35.84 -40.87
C GLY A 308 23.80 36.72 -39.64
N ARG A 309 25.03 37.23 -39.51
CA ARG A 309 25.68 38.09 -38.50
C ARG A 309 25.16 39.54 -38.37
N ASP A 310 25.65 40.18 -37.30
CA ASP A 310 25.87 41.63 -37.04
C ASP A 310 24.61 42.49 -36.72
N SER A 311 24.57 43.40 -35.72
CA SER A 311 25.51 44.48 -35.42
C SER A 311 25.20 45.14 -34.05
N ALA A 312 26.15 45.96 -33.59
CA ALA A 312 26.18 46.80 -32.39
C ALA A 312 24.97 47.73 -32.15
N GLY A 313 24.81 48.12 -30.88
CA GLY A 313 23.93 49.17 -30.36
C GLY A 313 23.89 49.15 -28.84
#